data_AF-A0A968ZRW9-F1
#
_entry.id   AF-A0A968ZRW9-F1
#
_cell.length_a   1.000
_cell.length_b   1.000
_cell.length_c   1.000
_cell.angle_alpha   90.00
_cell.angle_beta   90.00
_cell.angle_gamma   90.00
#
_symmetry.space_group_name_H-M   'P 1'
#
loop_
_entity.id
_entity.type
_entity.pdbx_description
1 polymer ?
#
loop_
_entity_poly.entity_id
_entity_poly.type
_entity_poly.pdbx_seq_one_letter_code
_entity_poly.pdbx_strand_id
1 'polypeptide(L)'
;MIYQLGFAIAAIASSLRTFAINLIQLRHHTHHHSVRLTALAVIAALLIVACQSRIVPHQALQLDPSTCHMVEHSMGETCVPNDPERIIALYTPPLAALLSLDIKPVGLVPVTGVADEFPSYLEGKVEGIEIVGFDYEPNLEKIIQLKPRFDFGLGSP
;
A
#
# COMPACT_ATOMS: atom_id res chain seq x y z
N MET A 1 -12.64 87.13 18.76
CA MET A 1 -13.29 85.96 19.41
C MET A 1 -14.02 85.02 18.44
N ILE A 2 -13.89 85.18 17.11
CA ILE A 2 -14.58 84.34 16.10
C ILE A 2 -13.67 83.23 15.54
N TYR A 3 -12.36 83.46 15.46
CA TYR A 3 -11.38 82.50 14.94
C TYR A 3 -11.21 81.23 15.80
N GLN A 4 -11.41 81.33 17.11
CA GLN A 4 -11.29 80.18 18.02
C GLN A 4 -12.44 79.17 17.86
N LEU A 5 -13.64 79.63 17.48
CA LEU A 5 -14.79 78.75 17.28
C LEU A 5 -14.70 77.97 15.96
N GLY A 6 -14.14 78.59 14.91
CA GLY A 6 -13.93 77.93 13.61
C GLY A 6 -12.89 76.81 13.65
N PHE A 7 -11.82 76.98 14.44
CA PHE A 7 -10.77 75.97 14.60
C PHE A 7 -11.27 74.73 15.38
N ALA A 8 -12.14 74.94 16.37
CA ALA A 8 -12.75 73.86 17.14
C ALA A 8 -13.70 73.00 16.29
N ILE A 9 -14.52 73.61 15.43
CA ILE A 9 -15.44 72.87 14.54
C ILE A 9 -14.67 72.09 13.47
N ALA A 10 -13.59 72.66 12.91
CA ALA A 10 -12.72 71.98 11.96
C ALA A 10 -11.94 70.80 12.59
N ALA A 11 -11.49 70.93 13.85
CA ALA A 11 -10.79 69.88 14.58
C ALA A 11 -11.70 68.69 14.98
N ILE A 12 -12.97 68.96 15.24
CA ILE A 12 -13.97 67.91 15.54
C ILE A 12 -14.35 67.15 14.26
N ALA A 13 -14.53 67.85 13.14
CA ALA A 13 -14.84 67.22 11.84
C ALA A 13 -13.68 66.36 11.30
N SER A 14 -12.42 66.76 11.52
CA SER A 14 -11.24 65.97 11.15
C SER A 14 -11.02 64.75 12.05
N SER A 15 -11.36 64.85 13.34
CA SER A 15 -11.31 63.71 14.27
C SER A 15 -12.39 62.67 13.97
N LEU A 16 -13.62 63.10 13.63
CA LEU A 16 -14.71 62.18 13.24
C LEU A 16 -14.42 61.46 11.92
N ARG A 17 -13.80 62.12 10.94
CA ARG A 17 -13.34 61.47 9.69
C ARG A 17 -12.24 60.43 9.95
N THR A 18 -11.26 60.76 10.79
CA THR A 18 -10.15 59.83 11.10
C THR A 18 -10.63 58.62 11.91
N PHE A 19 -11.60 58.80 12.81
CA PHE A 19 -12.20 57.72 13.61
C PHE A 19 -13.04 56.77 12.74
N ALA A 20 -13.83 57.28 11.79
CA ALA A 20 -14.60 56.47 10.85
C ALA A 20 -13.68 55.65 9.91
N ILE A 21 -12.57 56.24 9.43
CA ILE A 21 -11.58 55.53 8.60
C ILE A 21 -10.88 54.43 9.41
N ASN A 22 -10.53 54.67 10.68
CA ASN A 22 -9.87 53.67 11.53
C ASN A 22 -10.81 52.49 11.90
N LEU A 23 -12.11 52.76 12.10
CA LEU A 23 -13.11 51.70 12.31
C LEU A 23 -13.33 50.85 11.04
N ILE A 24 -13.27 51.45 9.85
CA ILE A 24 -13.35 50.73 8.57
C ILE A 24 -12.08 49.90 8.32
N GLN A 25 -10.90 50.41 8.67
CA GLN A 25 -9.61 49.71 8.56
C GLN A 25 -9.48 48.55 9.57
N LEU A 26 -9.95 48.73 10.81
CA LEU A 26 -10.02 47.66 11.83
C LEU A 26 -11.03 46.56 11.42
N ARG A 27 -12.16 46.93 10.81
CA ARG A 27 -13.13 45.98 10.23
C ARG A 27 -12.57 45.23 9.02
N HIS A 28 -11.72 45.87 8.20
CA HIS A 28 -11.10 45.27 7.02
C HIS A 28 -9.95 44.31 7.37
N HIS A 29 -9.11 44.66 8.36
CA HIS A 29 -7.99 43.83 8.82
C HIS A 29 -8.47 42.57 9.57
N THR A 30 -9.52 42.71 10.39
CA THR A 30 -10.17 41.57 11.07
C THR A 30 -10.96 40.69 10.10
N HIS A 31 -11.52 41.26 9.03
CA HIS A 31 -12.19 40.50 7.96
C HIS A 31 -11.20 39.67 7.13
N HIS A 32 -10.05 40.22 6.75
CA HIS A 32 -9.01 39.42 6.08
C HIS A 32 -8.44 38.32 6.98
N HIS A 33 -8.27 38.58 8.28
CA HIS A 33 -7.78 37.58 9.22
C HIS A 33 -8.83 36.48 9.49
N SER A 34 -10.10 36.84 9.66
CA SER A 34 -11.20 35.87 9.85
C SER A 34 -11.51 35.06 8.58
N VAL A 35 -11.42 35.65 7.38
CA VAL A 35 -11.55 34.94 6.10
C VAL A 35 -10.39 33.96 5.88
N ARG A 36 -9.15 34.34 6.23
CA ARG A 36 -8.00 33.42 6.18
C ARG A 36 -8.13 32.27 7.18
N LEU A 37 -8.58 32.54 8.40
CA LEU A 37 -8.81 31.52 9.44
C LEU A 37 -9.92 30.55 9.07
N THR A 38 -11.04 31.05 8.52
CA THR A 38 -12.15 30.20 8.05
C THR A 38 -11.75 29.38 6.83
N ALA A 39 -11.00 29.95 5.88
CA ALA A 39 -10.47 29.20 4.75
C ALA A 39 -9.51 28.06 5.17
N LEU A 40 -8.59 28.33 6.11
CA LEU A 40 -7.70 27.30 6.67
C LEU A 40 -8.47 26.19 7.40
N ALA A 41 -9.50 26.55 8.18
CA ALA A 41 -10.34 25.57 8.88
C ALA A 41 -11.14 24.68 7.92
N VAL A 42 -11.67 25.24 6.82
CA VAL A 42 -12.38 24.47 5.80
C VAL A 42 -11.44 23.51 5.07
N ILE A 43 -10.23 23.96 4.71
CA ILE A 43 -9.22 23.10 4.08
C ILE A 43 -8.82 21.96 5.04
N ALA A 44 -8.60 22.26 6.32
CA ALA A 44 -8.32 21.24 7.32
C ALA A 44 -9.47 20.22 7.47
N ALA A 45 -10.72 20.68 7.50
CA ALA A 45 -11.89 19.81 7.54
C ALA A 45 -12.00 18.90 6.30
N LEU A 46 -11.70 19.42 5.11
CA LEU A 46 -11.68 18.64 3.87
C LEU A 46 -10.57 17.57 3.89
N LEU A 47 -9.40 17.87 4.45
CA LEU A 47 -8.31 16.90 4.63
C LEU A 47 -8.69 15.79 5.62
N ILE A 48 -9.43 16.11 6.69
CA ILE A 48 -9.90 15.10 7.67
C ILE A 48 -10.91 14.14 7.02
N VAL A 49 -11.81 14.63 6.15
CA VAL A 49 -12.78 13.77 5.43
C VAL A 49 -12.07 12.89 4.39
N ALA A 50 -11.00 13.36 3.74
CA ALA A 50 -10.20 12.55 2.81
C ALA A 50 -9.45 11.41 3.51
N CYS A 51 -9.07 11.59 4.78
CA CYS A 51 -8.48 10.54 5.61
C CYS A 51 -9.49 9.55 6.18
N GLN A 52 -10.80 9.69 5.90
CA GLN A 52 -11.73 8.59 6.12
C GLN A 52 -11.53 7.54 5.02
N SER A 53 -10.39 6.86 5.09
CA SER A 53 -10.21 5.56 4.48
C SER A 53 -11.37 4.70 4.95
N ARG A 54 -12.30 4.40 4.03
CA ARG A 54 -13.24 3.31 4.26
C ARG A 54 -12.36 2.09 4.50
N ILE A 55 -12.27 1.66 5.75
CA ILE A 55 -11.78 0.34 6.10
C ILE A 55 -12.82 -0.60 5.49
N VAL A 56 -12.59 -0.99 4.23
CA VAL A 56 -13.17 -2.20 3.69
C VAL A 56 -12.57 -3.27 4.61
N PRO A 57 -13.36 -3.91 5.48
CA PRO A 57 -12.84 -5.06 6.20
C PRO A 57 -12.46 -6.02 5.09
N HIS A 58 -11.16 -6.22 4.90
CA HIS A 58 -10.70 -7.43 4.25
C HIS A 58 -11.21 -8.51 5.20
N GLN A 59 -12.32 -9.15 4.81
CA GLN A 59 -12.62 -10.46 5.30
C GLN A 59 -11.39 -11.26 4.92
N ALA A 60 -10.45 -11.36 5.87
CA ALA A 60 -9.55 -12.48 5.91
C ALA A 60 -10.48 -13.67 5.75
N LEU A 61 -10.36 -14.33 4.59
CA LEU A 61 -10.97 -15.63 4.38
C LEU A 61 -10.60 -16.37 5.67
N GLN A 62 -11.59 -16.73 6.49
CA GLN A 62 -11.30 -17.46 7.72
C GLN A 62 -10.76 -18.80 7.25
N LEU A 63 -9.44 -18.86 7.15
CA LEU A 63 -8.68 -20.05 6.85
C LEU A 63 -8.97 -20.95 8.03
N ASP A 64 -9.77 -21.99 7.76
CA ASP A 64 -10.05 -23.01 8.73
C ASP A 64 -8.70 -23.61 9.17
N PRO A 65 -8.28 -23.42 10.44
CA PRO A 65 -6.99 -23.88 10.93
C PRO A 65 -6.84 -25.40 10.87
N SER A 66 -7.92 -26.14 10.57
CA SER A 66 -7.85 -27.58 10.30
C SER A 66 -7.34 -27.95 8.90
N THR A 67 -7.29 -26.98 7.97
CA THR A 67 -6.97 -27.22 6.54
C THR A 67 -5.57 -26.78 6.11
N CYS A 68 -4.92 -25.93 6.89
CA CYS A 68 -3.57 -25.44 6.63
C CYS A 68 -2.78 -25.24 7.93
N HIS A 69 -1.45 -25.20 7.84
CA HIS A 69 -0.56 -24.88 8.94
C HIS A 69 0.29 -23.65 8.59
N MET A 70 0.56 -22.81 9.59
CA MET A 70 1.39 -21.62 9.40
C MET A 70 2.87 -22.00 9.32
N VAL A 71 3.54 -21.49 8.30
CA VAL A 71 4.99 -21.62 8.09
C VAL A 71 5.61 -20.23 8.09
N GLU A 72 6.56 -20.00 8.99
CA GLU A 72 7.39 -18.80 9.02
C GLU A 72 8.52 -18.94 8.00
N HIS A 73 8.75 -17.90 7.20
CA HIS A 73 9.81 -17.81 6.21
C HIS A 73 10.35 -16.38 6.14
N SER A 74 11.43 -16.16 5.39
CA SER A 74 12.09 -14.83 5.32
C SER A 74 11.21 -13.71 4.76
N MET A 75 10.06 -14.03 4.16
CA MET A 75 9.09 -13.04 3.64
C MET A 75 7.86 -12.89 4.56
N GLY A 76 7.88 -13.45 5.77
CA GLY A 76 6.77 -13.39 6.73
C GLY A 76 6.20 -14.77 7.04
N GLU A 77 4.92 -14.82 7.36
CA GLU A 77 4.21 -16.07 7.63
C GLU A 77 3.19 -16.37 6.53
N THR A 78 3.07 -17.64 6.19
CA THR A 78 2.16 -18.14 5.16
C THR A 78 1.39 -19.36 5.68
N CYS A 79 0.08 -19.44 5.43
CA CYS A 79 -0.64 -20.70 5.65
C CYS A 79 -0.42 -21.64 4.47
N VAL A 80 0.23 -22.77 4.71
CA VAL A 80 0.47 -23.82 3.74
C VAL A 80 -0.59 -24.91 3.92
N PRO A 81 -1.35 -25.30 2.88
CA PRO A 81 -2.30 -26.40 2.97
C PRO A 81 -1.64 -27.68 3.52
N ASN A 82 -2.37 -28.43 4.33
CA ASN A 82 -1.84 -29.68 4.91
C ASN A 82 -1.54 -30.74 3.84
N ASP A 83 -2.25 -30.71 2.72
CA ASP A 83 -2.03 -31.58 1.56
C ASP A 83 -1.96 -30.75 0.26
N PRO A 84 -0.76 -30.29 -0.13
CA PRO A 84 -0.58 -29.47 -1.33
C PRO A 84 -0.60 -30.34 -2.60
N GLU A 85 -1.66 -30.20 -3.41
CA GLU A 85 -1.81 -30.96 -4.66
C GLU A 85 -0.82 -30.56 -5.77
N ARG A 86 -0.39 -29.29 -5.81
CA ARG A 86 0.37 -28.73 -6.93
C ARG A 86 1.47 -27.80 -6.44
N ILE A 87 2.71 -28.28 -6.53
CA ILE A 87 3.91 -27.59 -6.06
C ILE A 87 4.79 -27.22 -7.26
N ILE A 88 5.35 -26.01 -7.23
CA ILE A 88 6.32 -25.54 -8.21
C ILE A 88 7.62 -25.25 -7.49
N ALA A 89 8.72 -25.85 -7.96
CA ALA A 89 10.05 -25.58 -7.44
C ALA A 89 10.67 -24.39 -8.20
N LEU A 90 10.91 -23.29 -7.51
CA LEU A 90 11.48 -22.08 -8.15
C LEU A 90 13.00 -22.15 -8.36
N TYR A 91 13.67 -23.16 -7.80
CA TYR A 91 15.11 -23.37 -7.94
C TYR A 91 15.48 -24.85 -7.75
N THR A 92 16.71 -25.22 -8.08
CA THR A 92 17.24 -26.59 -7.93
C THR A 92 17.32 -27.10 -6.48
N PRO A 93 17.73 -26.32 -5.47
CA PRO A 93 17.78 -26.83 -4.09
C PRO A 93 16.39 -27.22 -3.52
N PRO A 94 15.32 -26.41 -3.69
CA PRO A 94 13.95 -26.83 -3.35
C PRO A 94 13.50 -28.08 -4.11
N LEU A 95 13.86 -28.23 -5.40
CA LEU A 95 13.56 -29.44 -6.16
C LEU A 95 14.21 -30.68 -5.54
N ALA A 96 15.49 -30.61 -5.17
CA ALA A 96 16.18 -31.73 -4.53
C ALA A 96 15.50 -32.12 -3.20
N ALA A 97 15.09 -31.14 -2.39
CA ALA A 97 14.36 -31.38 -1.15
C ALA A 97 13.01 -32.08 -1.39
N LEU A 98 12.23 -31.63 -2.38
CA LEU A 98 10.96 -32.27 -2.74
C LEU A 98 11.15 -33.72 -3.20
N LEU A 99 12.12 -33.95 -4.09
CA LEU A 99 12.43 -35.28 -4.60
C LEU A 99 12.98 -36.22 -3.51
N SER A 100 13.63 -35.68 -2.47
CA SER A 100 14.04 -36.46 -1.29
C SER A 100 12.88 -36.88 -0.40
N LEU A 101 11.73 -36.22 -0.52
CA LEU A 101 10.48 -36.56 0.16
C LEU A 101 9.54 -37.39 -0.74
N ASP A 102 10.03 -37.86 -1.89
CA ASP A 102 9.25 -38.53 -2.95
C ASP A 102 8.08 -37.67 -3.50
N ILE A 103 8.20 -36.35 -3.36
CA ILE A 103 7.22 -35.38 -3.88
C ILE A 103 7.70 -34.87 -5.24
N LYS A 104 6.87 -35.08 -6.27
CA LYS A 104 7.16 -34.61 -7.63
C LYS A 104 6.42 -33.30 -7.92
N PRO A 105 7.13 -32.16 -8.11
CA PRO A 105 6.48 -30.91 -8.44
C PRO A 105 5.93 -30.94 -9.87
N VAL A 106 4.90 -30.13 -10.12
CA VAL A 106 4.30 -29.98 -11.47
C VAL A 106 5.12 -29.05 -12.35
N GLY A 107 5.94 -28.18 -11.74
CA GLY A 107 6.77 -27.23 -12.47
C GLY A 107 8.10 -26.94 -11.79
N LEU A 108 9.06 -26.51 -12.59
CA LEU A 108 10.43 -26.18 -12.18
C LEU A 108 10.96 -24.95 -12.92
N VAL A 109 11.70 -24.14 -12.19
CA VAL A 109 12.57 -23.09 -12.73
C VAL A 109 14.03 -23.53 -12.48
N PRO A 110 14.73 -24.08 -13.48
CA PRO A 110 16.13 -24.50 -13.33
C PRO A 110 17.06 -23.28 -13.23
N VAL A 111 18.17 -23.47 -12.50
CA VAL A 111 19.27 -22.50 -12.40
C VAL A 111 20.13 -22.49 -13.66
N THR A 112 20.18 -23.61 -14.36
CA THR A 112 20.85 -23.71 -15.66
C THR A 112 19.90 -23.10 -16.70
N GLY A 113 20.37 -22.11 -17.46
CA GLY A 113 19.65 -21.54 -18.61
C GLY A 113 19.43 -22.54 -19.77
N VAL A 114 19.66 -23.83 -19.51
CA VAL A 114 19.59 -24.95 -20.43
C VAL A 114 18.52 -25.89 -19.87
N ALA A 115 17.44 -26.06 -20.64
CA ALA A 115 16.47 -27.09 -20.35
C ALA A 115 17.19 -28.46 -20.37
N ASP A 116 16.93 -29.27 -19.35
CA ASP A 116 17.42 -30.66 -19.21
C ASP A 116 18.89 -30.84 -18.75
N GLU A 117 19.59 -29.78 -18.36
CA GLU A 117 20.90 -29.91 -17.72
C GLU A 117 20.77 -29.89 -16.19
N PHE A 118 20.55 -31.08 -15.62
CA PHE A 118 20.46 -31.28 -14.17
C PHE A 118 21.71 -31.96 -13.63
N PRO A 119 22.08 -31.69 -12.37
CA PRO A 119 23.10 -32.48 -11.69
C PRO A 119 22.79 -33.98 -11.75
N SER A 120 23.83 -34.81 -11.90
CA SER A 120 23.68 -36.26 -12.09
C SER A 120 22.88 -36.97 -10.99
N TYR A 121 22.85 -36.42 -9.77
CA TYR A 121 22.05 -36.96 -8.67
C TYR A 121 20.53 -36.78 -8.84
N LEU A 122 20.10 -35.97 -9.82
CA LEU A 122 18.69 -35.73 -10.19
C LEU A 122 18.30 -36.41 -11.51
N GLU A 123 19.24 -37.05 -12.20
CA GLU A 123 18.95 -37.79 -13.44
C GLU A 123 17.84 -38.82 -13.22
N GLY A 124 16.90 -38.91 -14.18
CA GLY A 124 15.73 -39.79 -14.12
C GLY A 124 14.64 -39.39 -13.10
N LYS A 125 14.90 -38.42 -12.20
CA LYS A 125 13.90 -37.95 -11.21
C LYS A 125 13.10 -36.73 -11.68
N VAL A 126 13.62 -36.05 -12.69
CA VAL A 126 13.07 -34.79 -13.24
C VAL A 126 12.17 -34.99 -14.46
N GLU A 127 12.07 -36.22 -14.96
CA GLU A 127 11.26 -36.54 -16.13
C GLU A 127 9.79 -36.15 -15.91
N GLY A 128 9.19 -35.42 -16.86
CA GLY A 128 7.78 -35.03 -16.77
C GLY A 128 7.48 -33.87 -15.81
N ILE A 129 8.49 -33.18 -15.29
CA ILE A 129 8.33 -31.88 -14.61
C ILE A 129 8.37 -30.78 -15.67
N GLU A 130 7.38 -29.88 -15.69
CA GLU A 130 7.33 -28.81 -16.68
C GLU A 130 8.31 -27.67 -16.35
N ILE A 131 9.10 -27.23 -17.35
CA ILE A 131 9.96 -26.06 -17.20
C ILE A 131 9.15 -24.78 -17.41
N VAL A 132 8.99 -24.00 -16.34
CA VAL A 132 8.16 -22.79 -16.30
C VAL A 132 8.98 -21.49 -16.34
N GLY A 133 10.13 -21.52 -17.02
CA GLY A 133 11.04 -20.39 -17.15
C GLY A 133 12.44 -20.73 -16.66
N PHE A 134 13.27 -19.72 -16.44
CA PHE A 134 14.64 -19.86 -15.92
C PHE A 134 14.83 -18.95 -14.71
N ASP A 135 15.84 -19.19 -13.89
CA ASP A 135 16.08 -18.46 -12.63
C ASP A 135 16.09 -16.93 -12.76
N TYR A 136 16.67 -16.40 -13.83
CA TYR A 136 16.67 -14.96 -14.13
C TYR A 136 15.35 -14.46 -14.75
N GLU A 137 14.53 -15.36 -15.28
CA GLU A 137 13.31 -15.02 -16.01
C GLU A 137 12.24 -16.13 -15.86
N PRO A 138 11.58 -16.21 -14.68
CA PRO A 138 10.47 -17.13 -14.48
C PRO A 138 9.27 -16.69 -15.33
N ASN A 139 8.59 -17.65 -15.96
CA ASN A 139 7.43 -17.40 -16.80
C ASN A 139 6.14 -17.49 -15.96
N LEU A 140 5.63 -16.34 -15.54
CA LEU A 140 4.45 -16.25 -14.68
C LEU A 140 3.19 -16.78 -15.38
N GLU A 141 3.07 -16.61 -16.69
CA GLU A 141 1.94 -17.10 -17.47
C GLU A 141 1.86 -18.63 -17.45
N LYS A 142 2.99 -19.32 -17.63
CA LYS A 142 3.09 -20.79 -17.51
C LYS A 142 2.80 -21.25 -16.09
N ILE A 143 3.34 -20.55 -15.09
CA ILE A 143 3.06 -20.85 -13.68
C ILE A 143 1.55 -20.79 -13.43
N ILE A 144 0.85 -19.77 -13.90
CA ILE A 144 -0.60 -19.64 -13.73
C ILE A 144 -1.36 -20.73 -14.49
N GLN A 145 -0.90 -21.13 -15.68
CA GLN A 145 -1.51 -22.21 -16.46
C GLN A 145 -1.46 -23.57 -15.75
N LEU A 146 -0.40 -23.84 -14.99
CA LEU A 146 -0.30 -25.01 -14.12
C LEU A 146 -1.26 -24.96 -12.91
N LYS A 147 -1.95 -23.83 -12.70
CA LYS A 147 -2.92 -23.59 -11.64
C LYS A 147 -2.42 -24.02 -10.25
N PRO A 148 -1.19 -23.67 -9.83
CA PRO A 148 -0.74 -23.96 -8.47
C PRO A 148 -1.77 -23.34 -7.52
N ARG A 149 -2.40 -24.17 -6.69
CA ARG A 149 -3.38 -23.67 -5.73
C ARG A 149 -2.61 -23.14 -4.54
N PHE A 150 -2.50 -21.83 -4.47
CA PHE A 150 -2.02 -21.11 -3.32
C PHE A 150 -2.99 -19.97 -3.05
N ASP A 151 -3.83 -20.13 -2.04
CA ASP A 151 -4.75 -19.09 -1.60
C ASP A 151 -3.90 -18.07 -0.83
N PHE A 152 -3.42 -17.05 -1.54
CA PHE A 152 -2.51 -16.00 -1.05
C PHE A 152 -3.24 -15.13 0.00
N GLY A 153 -3.38 -15.66 1.21
CA GLY A 153 -3.67 -14.86 2.39
C GLY A 153 -2.38 -14.16 2.78
N LEU A 154 -2.23 -12.89 2.38
CA LEU A 154 -1.15 -12.05 2.88
C LEU A 154 -1.20 -12.05 4.41
N GLY A 155 -0.22 -12.71 5.02
CA GLY A 155 0.03 -12.60 6.45
C GLY A 155 0.22 -11.14 6.82
N SER A 156 -0.60 -10.66 7.75
CA SER A 156 -0.31 -9.47 8.55
C SER A 156 -1.26 -9.40 9.75
N PRO A 157 -0.86 -8.80 10.89
CA PRO A 157 0.49 -8.43 11.35
C PRO A 157 1.03 -9.32 12.49
#